data_AF-A0AB73ILT2-F1
#
_entry.id   AF-A0AB73ILT2-F1
#
_cell.length_a   1.000
_cell.length_b   1.000
_cell.length_c   1.000
_cell.angle_alpha   90.00
_cell.angle_beta   90.00
_cell.angle_gamma   90.00
#
_symmetry.space_group_name_H-M   'P 1'
#
loop_
_entity.id
_entity.type
_entity.pdbx_description
1 polymer ?
#
loop_
_entity_poly.entity_id
_entity_poly.type
_entity_poly.pdbx_seq_one_letter_code
_entity_poly.pdbx_strand_id
1 'polypeptide(L)'
;MIADIFECNYRCYGYRRFRAALSRQQVFISEKVVRRLMRQEGLAAATTRRRRYGSYRGEITPAPENLINRDFRAAEPNQKWLTDITKFQIPDSSW
;
A
#
# COMPACT_ATOMS: atom_id res chain seq x y z
N MET A 1 1.84 31.82 10.73
CA MET A 1 1.32 31.94 9.34
C MET A 1 1.47 30.65 8.55
N ILE A 2 2.69 30.16 8.26
CA ILE A 2 2.88 28.91 7.49
C ILE A 2 2.48 27.67 8.30
N ALA A 3 2.81 27.62 9.60
CA ALA A 3 2.34 26.54 10.47
C ALA A 3 0.80 26.48 10.54
N ASP A 4 0.12 27.61 10.68
CA ASP A 4 -1.35 27.68 10.75
C ASP A 4 -2.01 27.15 9.47
N ILE A 5 -1.52 27.58 8.30
CA ILE A 5 -2.00 27.06 7.01
C ILE A 5 -1.73 25.56 6.90
N PHE A 6 -0.62 25.07 7.44
CA PHE A 6 -0.28 23.65 7.40
C PHE A 6 -1.20 22.81 8.28
N GLU A 7 -1.49 23.28 9.50
CA GLU A 7 -2.40 22.64 10.45
C GLU A 7 -3.85 22.68 9.94
N CYS A 8 -4.33 23.83 9.46
CA CYS A 8 -5.66 23.97 8.84
C CYS A 8 -5.86 23.06 7.61
N ASN A 9 -4.77 22.65 6.96
CA ASN A 9 -4.78 21.73 5.82
C ASN A 9 -4.38 20.29 6.19
N TYR A 10 -4.60 19.90 7.46
CA TYR A 10 -4.39 18.54 7.97
C TYR A 10 -2.99 18.00 7.71
N ARG A 11 -1.97 18.89 7.71
CA ARG A 11 -0.56 18.53 7.46
C ARG A 11 -0.32 17.84 6.12
N CYS A 12 -1.27 17.93 5.20
CA CYS A 12 -1.21 17.27 3.90
C CYS A 12 -0.46 18.13 2.88
N TYR A 13 -0.43 19.44 3.07
CA TYR A 13 0.07 20.34 2.04
C TYR A 13 1.60 20.37 2.01
N GLY A 14 2.16 19.84 0.92
CA GLY A 14 3.55 20.08 0.56
C GLY A 14 3.73 21.46 -0.07
N TYR A 15 4.99 21.87 -0.30
CA TYR A 15 5.34 23.20 -0.81
C TYR A 15 4.60 23.58 -2.12
N ARG A 16 4.28 22.61 -2.98
CA ARG A 16 3.51 22.85 -4.23
C ARG A 16 2.08 23.30 -3.94
N ARG A 17 1.39 22.58 -3.05
CA ARG A 17 0.01 22.89 -2.64
C ARG A 17 -0.05 24.18 -1.82
N PHE A 18 0.97 24.41 -1.00
CA PHE A 18 1.16 25.67 -0.29
C PHE A 18 1.24 26.87 -1.24
N ARG A 19 2.09 26.79 -2.26
CA ARG A 19 2.24 27.87 -3.24
C ARG A 19 0.92 28.14 -3.97
N ALA A 20 0.19 27.09 -4.33
CA ALA A 20 -1.12 27.22 -4.96
C ALA A 20 -2.16 27.87 -4.02
N ALA A 21 -2.16 27.51 -2.72
CA ALA A 21 -3.05 28.11 -1.73
C ALA A 21 -2.76 29.59 -1.52
N LEU A 22 -1.48 29.98 -1.40
CA LEU A 22 -1.05 31.36 -1.27
C LEU A 22 -1.41 32.19 -2.52
N SER A 23 -1.24 31.62 -3.71
CA SER A 23 -1.62 32.28 -4.96
C SER A 23 -3.13 32.58 -5.04
N ARG A 24 -3.99 31.75 -4.44
CA ARG A 24 -5.45 32.01 -4.36
C ARG A 24 -5.78 33.15 -3.40
N GLN A 25 -4.92 33.39 -2.42
CA GLN A 25 -5.01 34.53 -1.50
C GLN A 25 -4.27 35.77 -2.03
N GLN A 26 -3.93 35.79 -3.33
CA GLN A 26 -3.18 36.86 -4.00
C GLN A 26 -1.77 37.10 -3.41
N VAL A 27 -1.21 36.11 -2.70
CA VAL A 27 0.14 36.14 -2.16
C VAL A 27 1.08 35.35 -3.07
N PHE A 28 1.96 36.06 -3.78
CA PHE A 28 2.88 35.45 -4.74
C PHE A 28 4.28 35.29 -4.13
N ILE A 29 4.56 34.08 -3.65
CA ILE A 29 5.87 33.72 -3.08
C ILE A 29 6.53 32.67 -3.98
N SER A 30 7.83 32.81 -4.19
CA SER A 30 8.60 31.83 -4.97
C SER A 30 8.56 30.46 -4.29
N GLU A 31 8.58 29.40 -5.11
CA GLU A 31 8.59 28.03 -4.60
C GLU A 31 9.76 27.77 -3.64
N LYS A 32 10.93 28.34 -3.95
CA LYS A 32 12.15 28.22 -3.13
C LYS A 32 11.97 28.81 -1.74
N VAL A 33 11.29 29.95 -1.64
CA VAL A 33 11.01 30.60 -0.34
C VAL A 33 10.03 29.75 0.47
N VAL A 34 8.96 29.24 -0.15
CA VAL A 34 8.02 28.31 0.54
C VAL A 34 8.74 27.08 1.07
N ARG A 35 9.58 26.44 0.24
CA ARG A 35 10.39 25.27 0.66
C ARG A 35 11.33 25.61 1.82
N ARG A 36 12.01 26.77 1.76
CA ARG A 36 12.92 27.21 2.83
C ARG A 36 12.18 27.42 4.14
N LEU A 37 11.04 28.12 4.10
CA LEU A 37 10.21 28.36 5.28
C LEU A 37 9.66 27.06 5.87
N MET A 38 9.12 26.16 5.04
CA MET A 38 8.67 24.84 5.52
C MET A 38 9.82 24.05 6.18
N ARG A 39 11.04 24.13 5.65
CA ARG A 39 12.21 23.46 6.23
C ARG A 39 12.64 24.07 7.56
N GLN A 40 12.64 25.40 7.67
CA GLN A 40 12.97 26.13 8.89
C GLN A 40 11.99 25.80 10.02
N GLU A 41 10.71 25.65 9.68
CA GLU A 41 9.63 25.31 10.61
C GLU A 41 9.45 23.79 10.81
N GLY A 42 10.29 22.95 10.20
CA GLY A 42 10.21 21.48 10.35
C GLY A 42 8.95 20.85 9.74
N LEU A 43 8.25 21.53 8.83
CA LEU A 43 6.97 21.08 8.27
C LEU A 43 7.19 20.15 7.08
N ALA A 44 6.75 18.90 7.23
CA ALA A 44 6.79 17.89 6.18
C ALA A 44 5.40 17.34 5.91
N ALA A 45 4.96 17.41 4.66
CA ALA A 45 3.65 16.91 4.27
C ALA A 45 3.56 15.39 4.49
N ALA A 46 2.46 14.96 5.12
CA ALA A 46 2.14 13.55 5.27
C ALA A 46 2.08 12.88 3.88
N THR A 47 2.98 11.94 3.64
CA THR A 47 3.01 11.14 2.42
C THR A 47 2.61 9.72 2.75
N THR A 48 1.52 9.24 2.15
CA THR A 48 1.12 7.83 2.29
C THR A 48 2.16 6.95 1.61
N ARG A 49 2.76 6.03 2.36
CA ARG A 49 3.65 5.01 1.79
C ARG A 49 2.85 4.16 0.80
N ARG A 50 3.33 4.04 -0.44
CA ARG A 50 2.73 3.16 -1.44
C ARG A 50 2.75 1.73 -0.91
N ARG A 51 1.57 1.16 -0.62
CA ARG A 51 1.43 -0.24 -0.21
C ARG A 51 1.53 -1.13 -1.44
N ARG A 52 2.20 -2.27 -1.33
CA ARG A 52 2.10 -3.34 -2.34
C ARG A 52 0.71 -3.96 -2.21
N TYR A 53 0.10 -4.29 -3.34
CA TYR A 53 -1.19 -4.97 -3.36
C TYR A 53 -1.05 -6.37 -2.75
N GLY A 54 -2.02 -6.77 -1.92
CA GLY A 54 -2.15 -8.11 -1.38
C GLY A 54 -3.63 -8.46 -1.28
N SER A 55 -4.09 -9.41 -2.11
CA SER A 55 -5.47 -9.91 -2.11
C SER A 55 -5.74 -10.89 -0.98
N TYR A 56 -4.69 -11.56 -0.48
CA TYR A 56 -4.79 -12.51 0.60
C TYR A 56 -5.05 -11.76 1.91
N ARG A 57 -6.22 -12.01 2.52
CA ARG A 57 -6.66 -11.38 3.77
C ARG A 57 -6.28 -12.18 5.02
N GLY A 58 -5.46 -13.23 4.88
CA GLY A 58 -5.26 -14.23 5.93
C GLY A 58 -6.29 -15.36 5.84
N GLU A 59 -6.09 -16.40 6.65
CA GLU A 59 -7.10 -17.46 6.81
C GLU A 59 -8.23 -16.96 7.70
N ILE A 60 -9.47 -17.31 7.34
CA ILE A 60 -10.67 -16.94 8.10
C ILE A 60 -10.81 -17.82 9.36
N THR A 61 -10.30 -19.05 9.28
CA THR A 61 -10.31 -20.05 10.34
C THR A 61 -8.94 -20.75 10.40
N PRO A 62 -8.56 -21.34 11.54
CA PRO A 62 -7.36 -22.19 11.60
C PRO A 62 -7.41 -23.29 10.53
N ALA A 63 -6.25 -23.60 9.95
CA ALA A 63 -6.12 -24.70 9.01
C ALA A 63 -6.56 -26.03 9.68
N PRO A 64 -7.28 -26.90 8.95
CA PRO A 64 -7.64 -28.22 9.42
C PRO A 64 -6.38 -29.10 9.59
N GLU A 65 -6.51 -30.17 10.37
CA GLU A 65 -5.43 -31.12 10.60
C GLU A 65 -4.96 -31.78 9.29
N ASN A 66 -3.64 -31.88 9.10
CA ASN A 66 -3.06 -32.57 7.96
C ASN A 66 -3.02 -34.09 8.22
N LEU A 67 -4.12 -34.76 7.91
CA LEU A 67 -4.30 -36.20 8.12
C LEU A 67 -3.31 -37.07 7.35
N ILE A 68 -2.85 -36.61 6.17
CA ILE A 68 -1.93 -37.38 5.33
C ILE A 68 -0.50 -37.29 5.86
N ASN A 69 -0.08 -36.10 6.32
CA ASN A 69 1.25 -35.86 6.87
C ASN A 69 2.41 -36.51 6.06
N ARG A 70 2.32 -36.46 4.72
CA ARG A 70 3.23 -37.08 3.75
C ARG A 70 3.34 -38.62 3.81
N ASP A 71 2.43 -39.30 4.48
CA ASP A 71 2.28 -40.75 4.41
C ASP A 71 1.27 -41.15 3.33
N PHE A 72 1.80 -41.57 2.18
CA PHE A 72 1.02 -42.02 1.03
C PHE A 72 0.76 -43.53 1.00
N ARG A 73 1.20 -44.29 2.01
CA ARG A 73 0.97 -45.74 2.06
C ARG A 73 -0.47 -46.01 2.49
N ALA A 74 -1.12 -46.96 1.84
CA ALA A 74 -2.46 -47.43 2.17
C ALA A 74 -2.47 -48.96 2.17
N ALA A 75 -3.29 -49.57 3.04
CA ALA A 75 -3.43 -51.02 3.10
C ALA A 75 -4.30 -51.56 1.96
N GLU A 76 -5.29 -50.77 1.52
CA GLU A 76 -6.19 -51.09 0.43
C GLU A 76 -6.40 -49.87 -0.48
N PRO A 77 -6.86 -50.07 -1.74
CA PRO A 77 -7.23 -48.97 -2.62
C PRO A 77 -8.30 -48.05 -1.98
N ASN A 78 -8.33 -46.78 -2.40
CA ASN A 78 -9.33 -45.79 -1.99
C ASN A 78 -9.37 -45.41 -0.50
N GLN A 79 -8.34 -45.72 0.29
CA GLN A 79 -8.27 -45.32 1.71
C GLN A 79 -7.74 -43.90 1.93
N LYS A 80 -6.94 -43.37 1.00
CA LYS A 80 -6.36 -42.03 1.06
C LYS A 80 -6.58 -41.31 -0.27
N TRP A 81 -7.21 -40.14 -0.20
CA TRP A 81 -7.48 -39.29 -1.36
C TRP A 81 -6.82 -37.93 -1.10
N LEU A 82 -5.98 -37.50 -2.02
CA LEU A 82 -5.32 -36.20 -1.97
C LEU A 82 -5.56 -35.48 -3.29
N THR A 83 -5.77 -34.18 -3.21
CA THR A 83 -5.84 -33.29 -4.37
C THR A 83 -4.67 -32.32 -4.31
N ASP A 84 -4.07 -32.03 -5.46
CA ASP A 84 -3.07 -30.99 -5.61
C ASP A 84 -3.57 -29.91 -6.60
N ILE A 85 -3.04 -28.71 -6.45
CA ILE A 85 -3.28 -27.62 -7.40
C ILE A 85 -1.97 -27.38 -8.13
N THR A 86 -1.95 -27.75 -9.40
CA THR A 86 -0.82 -27.42 -10.29
C THR A 86 -1.19 -26.21 -11.15
N LYS A 87 -0.40 -25.14 -11.04
CA LYS A 87 -0.55 -23.96 -11.89
C LYS A 87 0.25 -24.16 -13.17
N PHE A 88 -0.44 -24.09 -14.30
CA PHE A 88 0.19 -24.07 -15.62
C PHE A 88 0.20 -22.64 -16.18
N GLN A 89 1.29 -22.25 -16.82
CA GLN A 89 1.36 -21.02 -17.60
C GLN A 89 0.90 -21.33 -19.01
N ILE A 90 -0.10 -20.60 -19.48
CA ILE A 90 -0.53 -20.66 -20.88
C ILE A 90 0.24 -19.55 -21.63
N PRO A 91 0.84 -19.84 -22.80
CA PRO A 91 1.43 -18.82 -23.65
C PRO A 91 0.41 -17.72 -23.95
N ASP A 92 0.85 -16.47 -24.00
CA ASP A 92 -0.02 -15.35 -24.38
C ASP A 92 -0.48 -15.57 -25.83
N SER A 93 -1.74 -15.96 -26.00
CA SER A 93 -2.34 -16.06 -27.33
C SER A 93 -2.62 -14.63 -27.79
N SER A 94 -1.65 -14.04 -28.49
CA SER A 94 -1.87 -12.82 -29.26
C SER A 94 -2.96 -13.10 -30.30
N TRP A 95 -4.16 -12.55 -30.07
CA TRP A 95 -5.23 -12.49 -31.05
C TRP A 95 -4.97 -11.40 -32.08
#